data_AF-A0A2V5NTZ0-F1
#
_entry.id   AF-A0A2V5NTZ0-F1
#
_cell.length_a   1.000
_cell.length_b   1.000
_cell.length_c   1.000
_cell.angle_alpha   90.00
_cell.angle_beta   90.00
_cell.angle_gamma   90.00
#
_symmetry.space_group_name_H-M   'P 1'
#
loop_
_entity.id
_entity.type
_entity.pdbx_description
1 polymer ?
#
loop_
_entity_poly.entity_id
_entity_poly.type
_entity_poly.pdbx_seq_one_letter_code
_entity_poly.pdbx_strand_id
1 'polypeptide(L)'
;MKPDPRDYEIRIWHSAEKGDECFVAQAVEWPGIMAHGETREEAARQIQLALEGALQVAAEQGIKPPAPVLAHTSYTLQRRNCSTKPLRGAR
;
A
#
# COMPACT_ATOMS: atom_id res chain seq x y z
N MET A 1 3.03 3.91 14.35
CA MET A 1 2.21 3.36 13.25
C MET A 1 3.19 2.83 12.22
N LYS A 2 3.11 1.55 11.87
CA LYS A 2 3.93 1.00 10.78
C LYS A 2 3.28 1.41 9.46
N PRO A 3 4.02 1.92 8.48
CA PRO A 3 3.46 2.15 7.16
C PRO A 3 3.11 0.79 6.53
N ASP A 4 1.87 0.62 6.07
CA ASP A 4 1.50 -0.58 5.31
C ASP A 4 1.81 -0.35 3.83
N PRO A 5 2.23 -1.39 3.08
CA PRO A 5 2.55 -1.29 1.65
C PRO A 5 1.33 -0.85 0.81
N ARG A 6 0.12 -0.96 1.35
CA ARG A 6 -1.15 -0.58 0.70
C ARG A 6 -1.50 0.90 0.87
N ASP A 7 -0.83 1.62 1.76
CA ASP A 7 -1.03 3.06 1.96
C ASP A 7 -0.21 3.91 0.98
N TYR A 8 0.70 3.30 0.21
CA TYR A 8 1.53 3.99 -0.77
C TYR A 8 0.78 4.22 -2.08
N GLU A 9 0.82 5.47 -2.57
CA GLU A 9 0.27 5.77 -3.89
C GLU A 9 1.15 5.21 -5.01
N ILE A 10 0.57 4.36 -5.85
CA ILE A 10 1.23 3.80 -7.03
C ILE A 10 0.68 4.45 -8.29
N ARG A 11 1.58 5.02 -9.09
CA ARG A 11 1.27 5.53 -10.41
C ARG A 11 1.63 4.48 -11.46
N ILE A 12 0.65 4.04 -12.24
CA ILE A 12 0.86 3.11 -13.36
C ILE A 12 0.59 3.84 -14.68
N TRP A 13 1.57 3.86 -15.57
CA TRP A 13 1.42 4.36 -16.94
C TRP A 13 1.79 3.27 -17.96
N HIS A 14 1.19 3.37 -19.13
CA HIS A 14 1.48 2.52 -20.27
C HIS A 14 2.48 3.22 -21.18
N SER A 15 3.63 2.60 -21.41
CA SER A 15 4.59 3.04 -22.42
C SER A 15 4.32 2.27 -23.71
N ALA A 16 3.67 2.93 -24.66
CA ALA A 16 3.39 2.39 -26.00
C ALA A 16 4.60 2.56 -26.93
N GLU A 17 5.80 2.20 -26.46
CA GLU A 17 6.98 2.24 -27.32
C GLU A 17 6.82 1.15 -28.38
N LYS A 18 6.99 1.49 -29.67
CA LYS A 18 6.72 0.56 -30.77
C LYS A 18 7.68 -0.63 -30.70
N GLY A 19 7.23 -1.73 -30.10
CA GLY A 19 7.98 -2.98 -29.92
C GLY A 19 8.05 -3.47 -28.47
N ASP A 20 7.85 -2.58 -27.50
CA ASP A 20 8.01 -2.86 -26.06
C ASP A 20 6.87 -2.20 -25.27
N GLU A 21 5.64 -2.61 -25.57
CA GLU A 21 4.45 -2.17 -24.85
C GLU A 21 4.50 -2.71 -23.42
N CYS A 22 4.85 -1.85 -22.47
CA CYS A 22 4.98 -2.22 -21.06
C CYS A 22 4.23 -1.25 -20.15
N PHE A 23 3.73 -1.80 -19.04
CA PHE A 23 3.14 -1.03 -17.96
C PHE A 23 4.22 -0.79 -16.91
N VAL A 24 4.48 0.49 -16.62
CA VAL A 24 5.41 0.89 -15.59
C VAL A 24 4.62 1.37 -14.39
N ALA A 25 4.86 0.76 -13.24
CA ALA A 25 4.35 1.14 -11.93
C ALA A 25 5.47 1.80 -11.11
N GLN A 26 5.19 2.93 -10.49
CA GLN A 26 6.13 3.64 -9.62
C GLN A 26 5.42 4.12 -8.36
N ALA A 27 6.05 3.94 -7.22
CA ALA A 27 5.58 4.52 -5.97
C ALA A 27 5.86 6.04 -5.96
N VAL A 28 4.81 6.85 -5.83
CA VAL A 28 4.90 8.32 -5.84
C VAL A 28 5.75 8.82 -4.68
N GLU A 29 5.61 8.18 -3.53
CA GLU A 29 6.23 8.60 -2.27
C GLU A 29 7.64 8.04 -2.09
N TRP A 30 7.96 7.04 -2.91
CA TRP A 30 9.26 6.40 -2.89
C TRP A 30 9.71 6.16 -4.33
N PRO A 31 10.29 7.18 -5.00
CA PRO A 31 10.71 7.06 -6.40
C PRO A 31 11.80 5.99 -6.61
N GLY A 32 12.42 5.50 -5.54
CA GLY A 32 13.32 4.34 -5.57
C GLY A 32 12.61 3.00 -5.78
N ILE A 33 11.28 2.94 -5.61
CA ILE A 33 10.47 1.73 -5.80
C ILE A 33 9.69 1.84 -7.10
N MET A 34 10.14 1.05 -8.07
CA MET A 34 9.57 0.98 -9.41
C MET A 34 9.46 -0.48 -9.83
N ALA A 35 8.43 -0.77 -10.62
CA ALA A 35 8.21 -2.07 -11.20
C ALA A 35 7.65 -1.92 -12.61
N HIS A 36 7.85 -2.94 -13.44
CA HIS A 36 7.29 -3.00 -14.78
C HIS A 36 6.60 -4.34 -14.99
N GLY A 37 5.70 -4.40 -15.96
CA GLY A 37 5.03 -5.63 -16.35
C GLY A 37 4.43 -5.52 -17.75
N GLU A 38 4.20 -6.66 -18.37
CA GLU A 38 3.52 -6.75 -19.67
C GLU A 38 2.04 -6.37 -19.55
N THR A 39 1.48 -6.47 -18.34
CA THR A 39 0.11 -6.06 -18.03
C THR A 39 0.07 -5.16 -16.81
N ARG A 40 -1.02 -4.37 -16.70
CA ARG A 40 -1.28 -3.54 -15.52
C ARG A 40 -1.32 -4.35 -14.22
N GLU A 41 -1.88 -5.56 -14.27
CA GLU A 41 -1.95 -6.45 -13.10
C GLU A 41 -0.57 -6.97 -12.70
N GLU A 42 0.27 -7.34 -13.67
CA GLU A 42 1.64 -7.77 -13.41
C GLU A 42 2.44 -6.62 -12.77
N ALA A 43 2.40 -5.43 -13.36
CA ALA A 43 3.06 -4.26 -12.80
C ALA A 43 2.59 -3.93 -11.37
N ALA A 44 1.28 -4.08 -11.10
CA ALA A 44 0.70 -3.88 -9.78
C ALA A 44 1.10 -4.97 -8.75
N ARG A 45 1.34 -6.21 -9.17
CA ARG A 45 1.86 -7.26 -8.28
C ARG A 45 3.33 -7.04 -7.97
N GLN A 46 4.13 -6.72 -9.00
CA GLN A 46 5.56 -6.48 -8.86
C GLN A 46 5.84 -5.28 -7.95
N ILE A 47 5.11 -4.17 -8.09
CA ILE A 47 5.30 -2.99 -7.23
C ILE A 47 4.92 -3.26 -5.76
N GLN A 48 3.92 -4.12 -5.51
CA GLN A 48 3.55 -4.52 -4.15
C GLN A 48 4.66 -5.35 -3.48
N LEU A 49 5.22 -6.33 -4.21
CA LEU A 49 6.38 -7.10 -3.75
C LEU A 49 7.59 -6.21 -3.50
N ALA A 50 7.85 -5.26 -4.39
CA ALA A 50 8.96 -4.31 -4.25
C ALA A 50 8.76 -3.40 -3.03
N LEU A 51 7.54 -2.92 -2.77
CA LEU A 51 7.22 -2.14 -1.56
C LEU A 51 7.38 -2.96 -0.29
N GLU A 52 6.87 -4.20 -0.25
CA GLU A 52 7.02 -5.08 0.91
C GLU A 52 8.50 -5.36 1.21
N GLY A 53 9.28 -5.69 0.17
CA GLY A 53 10.72 -5.86 0.28
C GLY A 53 11.45 -4.59 0.72
N ALA A 54 11.04 -3.43 0.20
CA ALA A 54 11.61 -2.15 0.60
C ALA A 54 11.37 -1.82 2.08
N LEU A 55 10.17 -2.12 2.58
CA LEU A 55 9.83 -1.98 4.00
C LEU A 55 10.66 -2.92 4.87
N GLN A 56 10.85 -4.17 4.44
CA GLN A 56 11.70 -5.13 5.15
C GLN A 56 13.16 -4.64 5.19
N VAL A 57 13.73 -4.28 4.04
CA VAL A 57 15.10 -3.78 3.93
C VAL A 57 15.28 -2.49 4.74
N ALA A 58 14.30 -1.59 4.72
CA ALA A 58 14.34 -0.37 5.53
C ALA A 58 14.33 -0.68 7.03
N ALA A 59 13.53 -1.65 7.47
CA ALA A 59 13.55 -2.12 8.85
C ALA A 59 14.89 -2.76 9.23
N GLU A 60 15.51 -3.54 8.35
CA GLU A 60 16.81 -4.17 8.57
C GLU A 60 17.97 -3.16 8.59
N GLN A 61 17.96 -2.18 7.68
CA GLN A 61 18.98 -1.14 7.61
C GLN A 61 18.77 0.01 8.60
N GLY A 62 17.66 0.01 9.35
CA GLY A 62 17.28 1.11 10.25
C GLY A 62 16.95 2.42 9.50
N ILE A 63 16.69 2.33 8.19
CA ILE A 63 16.26 3.46 7.37
C ILE A 63 14.79 3.71 7.68
N LYS A 64 14.42 4.94 8.01
CA LYS A 64 13.01 5.30 8.18
C LYS A 64 12.38 5.39 6.78
N PRO A 65 11.43 4.50 6.43
CA PRO A 65 10.75 4.61 5.16
C PRO A 65 9.98 5.94 5.08
N PRO A 66 9.82 6.52 3.87
CA PRO A 66 8.98 7.68 3.68
C PRO A 66 7.55 7.38 4.14
N ALA A 67 6.95 8.33 4.86
CA ALA A 67 5.62 8.16 5.42
C ALA A 67 4.56 8.26 4.33
N PRO A 68 3.64 7.28 4.21
CA PRO A 68 2.57 7.29 3.22
C PRO A 68 1.62 8.48 3.39
N VAL A 69 1.25 9.20 2.32
CA VAL A 69 0.39 10.39 2.35
C VAL A 69 -1.03 10.02 2.81
N LEU A 70 -1.46 8.79 2.55
CA LEU A 70 -2.84 8.31 2.78
C LEU A 70 -3.09 7.69 4.16
N ALA A 71 -2.05 7.48 4.99
CA ALA A 71 -2.21 6.89 6.33
C ALA A 71 -3.12 7.69 7.28
N HIS A 72 -3.56 8.90 6.88
CA HIS A 72 -4.45 9.73 7.66
C HIS A 72 -5.96 9.36 7.54
N THR A 73 -6.41 8.69 6.48
CA THR A 73 -7.86 8.67 6.16
C THR A 73 -8.64 7.40 6.52
N SER A 74 -8.01 6.33 7.03
CA SER A 74 -8.71 5.04 7.23
C SER A 74 -9.15 4.71 8.66
N TYR A 75 -8.88 5.52 9.70
CA TYR A 75 -9.22 5.12 11.07
C TYR A 75 -10.58 5.58 11.63
N THR A 76 -11.41 6.35 10.93
CA THR A 76 -12.72 6.76 11.48
C THR A 76 -13.92 6.18 10.71
N LEU A 77 -13.98 4.85 10.60
CA LEU A 77 -15.30 4.19 10.63
C LEU A 77 -15.25 2.98 11.55
N GLN A 78 -15.19 3.32 12.85
CA GLN A 78 -15.74 2.59 13.98
C GLN A 78 -16.84 1.61 13.53
N ARG A 79 -16.50 0.33 13.36
CA ARG A 79 -17.51 -0.74 13.38
C ARG A 79 -18.11 -0.66 14.79
N ARG A 80 -19.23 0.03 14.87
CA ARG A 80 -20.06 0.17 16.07
C ARG A 80 -20.23 -1.22 16.67
N ASN A 81 -19.58 -1.38 17.82
CA ASN A 81 -19.83 -2.39 18.81
C ASN A 81 -21.34 -2.41 19.12
N CYS A 82 -22.08 -3.32 18.49
CA CYS A 82 -23.51 -3.47 18.74
C CYS A 82 -23.88 -4.94 18.62
N SER A 83 -23.86 -5.67 19.74
CA SER A 83 -24.96 -6.57 20.09
C SER A 83 -24.86 -7.06 21.54
N THR A 84 -25.63 -6.39 22.40
CA THR A 84 -26.54 -6.95 23.41
C THR A 84 -26.00 -7.89 24.50
N LYS A 85 -25.85 -7.34 25.72
CA LYS A 85 -26.28 -8.02 26.94
C LYS A 85 -27.35 -7.19 27.65
N PRO A 86 -28.63 -7.63 27.75
CA PRO A 86 -29.54 -7.03 28.71
C PRO A 86 -29.15 -7.45 30.13
N LEU A 87 -29.06 -6.44 31.00
CA LEU A 87 -28.79 -6.54 32.43
C LEU A 87 -29.78 -7.48 33.12
N ARG A 88 -29.21 -8.46 33.83
CA ARG A 88 -29.93 -9.32 34.77
C ARG A 88 -29.98 -8.57 36.11
N GLY A 89 -31.18 -8.32 36.63
CA GLY A 89 -31.45 -8.16 38.06
C GLY A 89 -31.34 -6.74 38.63
N ALA A 90 -32.49 -6.09 38.79
CA ALA A 90 -32.68 -5.13 39.88
C ALA A 90 -34.12 -5.26 40.41
N ARG A 91 -34.20 -5.97 41.54
CA ARG A 91 -35.26 -5.95 42.57
C ARG A 91 -36.61 -6.61 42.27
#